data_AF-A0AAJ2U633-F1
#
_entry.id   AF-A0AAJ2U633-F1
#
_cell.length_a   1.000
_cell.length_b   1.000
_cell.length_c   1.000
_cell.angle_alpha   90.00
_cell.angle_beta   90.00
_cell.angle_gamma   90.00
#
_symmetry.space_group_name_H-M   'P 1'
#
loop_
_entity.id
_entity.type
_entity.pdbx_description
1 polymer ?
#
loop_
_entity_poly.entity_id
_entity_poly.type
_entity_poly.pdbx_seq_one_letter_code
_entity_poly.pdbx_strand_id
1 'polypeptide(L)'
;ILAVIGLAITTVTTYFFSKLELDTSYTHLIILYSVRMMGMSMVMMPVSTNGLNQLPARFYPHGTAMNNTLNQVAGAIGTAL
;
A
#
# COMPACT_ATOMS: atom_id res chain seq x y z
N ILE A 1 7.03 7.30 10.57
CA ILE A 1 6.39 6.36 11.52
C ILE A 1 5.13 5.71 10.93
N LEU A 2 4.11 6.47 10.53
CA LEU A 2 2.84 5.91 9.99
C LEU A 2 3.05 4.94 8.82
N ALA A 3 3.87 5.30 7.83
CA ALA A 3 4.19 4.43 6.71
C ALA A 3 4.87 3.12 7.13
N VAL A 4 5.73 3.15 8.15
CA VAL A 4 6.42 1.94 8.66
C VAL A 4 5.43 1.00 9.33
N ILE A 5 4.51 1.53 10.13
CA ILE A 5 3.45 0.75 10.77
C ILE A 5 2.51 0.14 9.72
N GLY A 6 2.06 0.93 8.74
CA GLY A 6 1.20 0.44 7.67
C GLY A 6 1.86 -0.63 6.80
N LEU A 7 3.17 -0.49 6.51
CA LEU A 7 3.95 -1.53 5.83
C LEU A 7 4.07 -2.81 6.67
N ALA A 8 4.32 -2.70 7.98
CA ALA A 8 4.36 -3.87 8.87
C ALA A 8 3.01 -4.63 8.87
N ILE A 9 1.88 -3.92 8.96
CA ILE A 9 0.54 -4.52 8.86
C ILE A 9 0.37 -5.22 7.50
N THR A 10 0.81 -4.59 6.42
CA THR A 10 0.71 -5.15 5.06
C THR A 10 1.56 -6.42 4.92
N THR A 11 2.78 -6.45 5.46
CA THR A 11 3.63 -7.63 5.47
C THR A 11 3.01 -8.77 6.27
N VAL A 12 2.53 -8.50 7.48
CA VAL A 12 1.90 -9.51 8.34
C VAL A 12 0.63 -10.08 7.69
N THR A 13 -0.25 -9.23 7.16
CA THR A 13 -1.47 -9.69 6.47
C THR A 13 -1.15 -10.46 5.19
N THR A 14 -0.10 -10.11 4.45
CA THR A 14 0.38 -10.88 3.28
C THR A 14 0.81 -12.29 3.69
N TYR A 15 1.51 -12.42 4.82
CA TYR A 15 1.89 -13.72 5.36
C TYR A 15 0.67 -14.58 5.72
N PHE A 16 -0.34 -13.98 6.36
CA PHE A 16 -1.60 -14.69 6.65
C PHE A 16 -2.35 -15.09 5.37
N PHE A 17 -2.36 -14.24 4.34
CA PHE A 17 -2.92 -14.61 3.03
C PHE A 17 -2.17 -15.78 2.37
N SER A 18 -0.86 -15.92 2.60
CA SER A 18 -0.09 -17.06 2.10
C SER A 18 -0.42 -18.38 2.82
N LYS A 19 -1.12 -18.33 3.96
CA LYS A 19 -1.54 -19.49 4.75
C LYS A 19 -3.03 -19.81 4.58
N LEU A 20 -3.69 -19.19 3.60
CA LEU A 20 -5.11 -19.40 3.35
C LEU A 20 -5.34 -20.80 2.74
N GLU A 21 -6.22 -21.58 3.35
CA GLU A 21 -6.68 -22.88 2.84
C GLU A 21 -8.13 -22.79 2.34
N LEU A 22 -8.57 -23.75 1.54
CA LEU A 22 -9.93 -23.79 0.95
C LEU A 22 -11.07 -23.84 1.98
N ASP A 23 -10.76 -24.27 3.20
CA ASP A 23 -11.66 -24.32 4.36
C ASP A 23 -11.94 -22.93 4.97
N THR A 24 -11.05 -21.96 4.72
CA THR A 24 -11.04 -20.69 5.47
C THR A 24 -12.39 -19.97 5.43
N SER A 25 -12.96 -19.70 6.61
CA SER A 25 -14.23 -19.00 6.75
C SER A 25 -14.20 -17.59 6.12
N TYR A 26 -15.29 -17.23 5.44
CA TYR A 26 -15.50 -15.90 4.87
C TYR A 26 -15.28 -14.76 5.87
N THR A 27 -15.67 -14.95 7.13
CA THR A 27 -15.46 -13.96 8.19
C THR A 27 -13.97 -13.68 8.42
N HIS A 28 -13.13 -14.71 8.36
CA HIS A 28 -11.68 -14.56 8.51
C HIS A 28 -11.09 -13.75 7.36
N LEU A 29 -11.50 -14.04 6.12
CA LEU A 29 -11.13 -13.29 4.92
C LEU A 29 -11.50 -11.80 5.00
N ILE A 30 -12.75 -11.51 5.41
CA ILE A 30 -13.25 -10.13 5.51
C ILE A 30 -12.45 -9.34 6.55
N ILE A 31 -12.21 -9.93 7.73
CA ILE A 31 -11.44 -9.28 8.79
C ILE A 31 -10.01 -9.04 8.32
N LEU A 32 -9.36 -10.04 7.72
CA LEU A 32 -7.99 -9.93 7.24
C LEU A 32 -7.84 -8.86 6.15
N TYR A 33 -8.78 -8.84 5.20
CA TYR A 33 -8.80 -7.84 4.13
C TYR A 33 -9.06 -6.43 4.66
N SER A 34 -9.95 -6.29 5.66
CA SER A 34 -10.23 -5.01 6.32
C SER A 34 -8.99 -4.47 7.03
N VAL A 35 -8.29 -5.33 7.78
CA VAL A 35 -7.02 -4.96 8.45
C VAL A 35 -5.96 -4.55 7.43
N ARG A 36 -5.86 -5.26 6.29
CA ARG A 36 -4.94 -4.90 5.20
C ARG A 36 -5.27 -3.53 4.60
N MET A 37 -6.54 -3.26 4.33
CA MET A 37 -6.98 -1.95 3.81
C MET A 37 -6.71 -0.81 4.79
N MET A 38 -6.87 -1.06 6.10
CA MET A 38 -6.48 -0.11 7.13
C MET A 38 -4.96 0.16 7.13
N GLY A 39 -4.14 -0.88 6.98
CA GLY A 39 -2.69 -0.74 6.85
C GLY A 39 -2.29 0.07 5.61
N MET A 40 -2.89 -0.20 4.45
CA MET A 40 -2.60 0.50 3.19
C MET A 40 -2.96 1.99 3.23
N SER A 41 -4.10 2.36 3.85
CA SER A 41 -4.49 3.76 3.97
C SER A 41 -3.46 4.59 4.78
N MET A 42 -2.86 3.96 5.80
CA MET A 42 -1.79 4.55 6.61
C MET A 42 -0.46 4.71 5.87
N VAL A 43 -0.26 4.03 4.73
CA VAL A 43 0.95 4.15 3.89
C VAL A 43 0.78 5.22 2.83
N MET A 44 -0.33 5.20 2.09
CA MET A 44 -0.51 6.02 0.88
C MET A 44 -0.46 7.53 1.13
N MET A 45 -1.08 8.01 2.20
CA MET A 45 -1.05 9.44 2.57
C MET A 45 0.36 9.93 2.94
N PRO A 46 1.03 9.37 3.96
CA PRO A 46 2.34 9.89 4.36
C PRO A 46 3.43 9.66 3.31
N VAL A 47 3.38 8.60 2.51
CA VAL A 47 4.38 8.38 1.45
C VAL A 47 4.29 9.47 0.38
N SER A 48 3.08 9.76 -0.09
CA SER A 48 2.88 10.80 -1.11
C SER A 48 3.18 12.20 -0.59
N THR A 49 2.77 12.51 0.65
CA THR A 49 2.99 13.85 1.23
C THR A 49 4.43 14.06 1.70
N ASN A 50 5.02 13.13 2.47
CA ASN A 50 6.40 13.30 2.96
C ASN A 50 7.43 13.17 1.82
N GLY A 51 7.16 12.35 0.80
CA GLY A 51 8.03 12.21 -0.37
C GLY A 51 8.14 13.51 -1.16
N LEU A 52 7.03 14.22 -1.37
CA LEU A 52 7.05 15.54 -2.02
C LEU A 52 7.60 16.63 -1.09
N ASN A 53 7.27 16.61 0.20
CA ASN A 53 7.73 17.63 1.14
C ASN A 53 9.26 17.67 1.36
N GLN A 54 9.98 16.60 0.99
CA GLN A 54 11.45 16.58 0.98
C GLN A 54 12.06 17.14 -0.31
N LEU A 55 11.25 17.48 -1.31
CA LEU A 55 11.70 17.96 -2.60
C LEU A 55 11.63 19.50 -2.66
N PRO A 56 12.56 20.20 -3.32
CA PRO A 56 12.40 21.64 -3.56
C PRO A 56 11.12 21.92 -4.37
N ALA A 57 10.33 22.92 -3.96
CA ALA A 57 9.00 23.22 -4.53
C ALA A 57 8.96 23.31 -6.07
N ARG A 58 10.06 23.76 -6.70
CA ARG A 58 10.22 23.82 -8.17
C ARG A 58 10.07 22.46 -8.86
N PHE A 59 10.31 21.36 -8.15
CA PHE A 59 10.23 20.00 -8.68
C PHE A 59 8.97 19.26 -8.25
N TYR A 60 8.05 19.87 -7.49
CA TYR A 60 6.77 19.24 -7.14
C TYR A 60 5.99 18.72 -8.37
N PRO A 61 5.92 19.45 -9.50
CA PRO A 61 5.25 18.93 -10.69
C PRO A 61 5.89 17.64 -11.22
N HIS A 62 7.22 17.56 -11.21
CA HIS A 62 7.97 16.37 -11.63
C HIS A 62 7.82 15.22 -10.63
N GLY A 63 7.86 15.51 -9.32
CA GLY A 63 7.67 14.52 -8.27
C GLY A 63 6.27 13.90 -8.30
N THR A 64 5.23 14.72 -8.48
CA THR A 64 3.84 14.24 -8.60
C THR A 64 3.65 13.42 -9.87
N ALA A 65 4.21 13.87 -11.01
CA ALA A 65 4.17 13.10 -12.25
C ALA A 65 4.84 11.72 -12.09
N MET A 66 6.01 11.68 -11.45
CA MET A 66 6.72 10.42 -11.19
C MET A 66 5.92 9.51 -10.25
N ASN A 67 5.30 10.05 -9.20
CA ASN A 67 4.45 9.27 -8.28
C ASN A 67 3.23 8.68 -9.01
N ASN A 68 2.62 9.44 -9.93
CA ASN A 68 1.54 8.93 -10.78
C ASN A 68 2.03 7.81 -11.72
N THR A 69 3.20 7.97 -12.36
CA THR A 69 3.80 6.93 -13.21
C THR A 69 4.10 5.66 -12.40
N LEU A 70 4.68 5.79 -11.20
CA LEU A 70 4.95 4.64 -10.33
C LEU A 70 3.68 3.89 -9.94
N ASN A 71 2.60 4.62 -9.60
CA ASN A 71 1.31 3.99 -9.31
C ASN A 71 0.70 3.30 -10.54
N GLN A 72 0.80 3.91 -11.73
CA GLN A 72 0.33 3.29 -12.98
C GLN A 72 1.10 2.00 -13.30
N VAL A 73 2.42 2.03 -13.21
CA VAL A 73 3.28 0.87 -13.46
C VAL A 73 3.03 -0.23 -12.42
N ALA A 74 2.95 0.12 -11.13
CA ALA A 74 2.66 -0.83 -10.07
C ALA A 74 1.26 -1.45 -10.22
N GLY A 75 0.26 -0.64 -10.62
CA GLY A 75 -1.09 -1.12 -10.91
C GLY A 75 -1.11 -2.10 -12.09
N ALA A 76 -0.43 -1.78 -13.18
CA ALA A 76 -0.32 -2.64 -14.35
C ALA A 76 0.36 -3.99 -14.01
N ILE A 77 1.44 -3.96 -13.23
CA ILE A 77 2.11 -5.18 -12.75
C ILE A 77 1.16 -6.00 -11.86
N GLY A 78 0.47 -5.34 -10.91
CA GLY A 78 -0.43 -6.01 -9.99
C GLY A 78 -1.63 -6.68 -10.67
N THR A 79 -2.13 -6.13 -11.77
CA THR A 79 -3.21 -6.76 -12.57
C THR A 79 -2.72 -7.87 -13.49
N ALA A 80 -1.42 -7.92 -13.78
CA ALA A 80 -0.84 -8.92 -14.68
C ALA A 80 -0.47 -10.23 -13.97
N LEU A 81 -0.44 -10.23 -12.64
CA LEU A 81 -0.20 -11.38 -11.75
C LEU A 81 -1.53 -11.97 -11.26
#